data_AF-A0A5S3TMT1-F1
#
_entry.id   AF-A0A5S3TMT1-F1
#
_cell.length_a   1.000
_cell.length_b   1.000
_cell.length_c   1.000
_cell.angle_alpha   90.00
_cell.angle_beta   90.00
_cell.angle_gamma   90.00
#
_symmetry.space_group_name_H-M   'P 1'
#
loop_
_entity.id
_entity.type
_entity.pdbx_description
1 polymer ?
#
loop_
_entity_poly.entity_id
_entity_poly.type
_entity_poly.pdbx_seq_one_letter_code
_entity_poly.pdbx_strand_id
1 'polypeptide(L)'
;MFEPNYASYTLEELLDCKANIDAQAWPERLKDIENALSVYASQSTEHEKQYKQAVFDVYCETLRHDLTISIDDNILWLLRPFSKQAKDITPSTFAGEVCPLCKGDISATTWAAGWQLSCEHCEVTGIVVEHLSF
;
A
#
# COMPACT_ATOMS: atom_id res chain seq x y z
N MET A 1 -12.00 24.83 19.83
CA MET A 1 -11.42 23.63 19.21
C MET A 1 -10.33 24.13 18.27
N PHE A 2 -9.09 23.67 18.42
CA PHE A 2 -7.99 24.07 17.53
C PHE A 2 -8.18 23.32 16.21
N GLU A 3 -8.32 24.03 15.09
CA GLU A 3 -8.40 23.39 13.78
C GLU A 3 -7.01 22.89 13.38
N PRO A 4 -6.87 21.64 12.91
CA PRO A 4 -5.60 21.12 12.42
C PRO A 4 -5.17 21.89 11.18
N ASN A 5 -3.89 22.26 11.11
CA ASN A 5 -3.30 22.89 9.94
C ASN A 5 -2.63 21.83 9.05
N TYR A 6 -3.40 21.17 8.18
CA TYR A 6 -2.89 20.11 7.32
C TYR A 6 -1.80 20.57 6.34
N ALA A 7 -1.71 21.87 6.04
CA ALA A 7 -0.66 22.41 5.17
C ALA A 7 0.75 22.33 5.79
N SER A 8 0.87 22.16 7.12
CA SER A 8 2.16 21.97 7.78
C SER A 8 2.52 20.50 8.02
N TYR A 9 1.66 19.57 7.61
CA TYR A 9 1.88 18.14 7.84
C TYR A 9 2.80 17.58 6.76
N THR A 10 3.57 16.57 7.13
CA THR A 10 4.36 15.76 6.21
C THR A 10 3.44 14.86 5.36
N LEU A 11 3.97 14.32 4.26
CA LEU A 11 3.25 13.37 3.42
C LEU A 11 2.75 12.16 4.22
N GLU A 12 3.59 11.60 5.09
CA GLU A 12 3.24 10.45 5.94
C GLU A 12 2.09 10.79 6.90
N GLU A 13 2.16 11.92 7.59
CA GLU A 13 1.09 12.37 8.49
C GLU A 13 -0.24 12.60 7.76
N LEU A 14 -0.19 13.14 6.54
CA LEU A 14 -1.38 13.33 5.71
C LEU A 14 -2.01 12.01 5.28
N LEU A 15 -1.20 11.03 4.89
CA LEU A 15 -1.68 9.69 4.52
C LEU A 15 -2.27 8.95 5.73
N ASP A 16 -1.62 9.03 6.90
CA ASP A 16 -2.13 8.47 8.14
C ASP A 16 -3.47 9.12 8.56
N CYS A 17 -3.55 10.45 8.48
CA CYS A 17 -4.81 11.15 8.71
C CYS A 17 -5.91 10.71 7.74
N LYS A 18 -5.58 10.56 6.45
CA LYS A 18 -6.54 10.10 5.44
C LYS A 18 -7.04 8.67 5.71
N ALA A 19 -6.16 7.79 6.17
CA ALA A 19 -6.51 6.39 6.46
C ALA A 19 -7.41 6.25 7.70
N ASN A 20 -7.25 7.12 8.70
CA ASN A 20 -7.93 6.99 10.00
C ASN A 20 -9.10 7.95 10.22
N ILE A 21 -9.33 8.92 9.34
CA ILE A 21 -10.43 9.88 9.51
C ILE A 21 -11.79 9.23 9.31
N ASP A 22 -12.72 9.50 10.23
CA ASP A 22 -14.14 9.20 10.01
C ASP A 22 -14.71 10.19 8.98
N ALA A 23 -14.72 9.76 7.71
CA ALA A 23 -15.19 10.55 6.58
C ALA A 23 -16.69 10.90 6.66
N GLN A 24 -17.50 10.11 7.39
CA GLN A 24 -18.93 10.39 7.55
C GLN A 24 -19.15 11.49 8.60
N ALA A 25 -18.39 11.43 9.69
CA ALA A 25 -18.46 12.44 10.74
C ALA A 25 -17.76 13.75 10.34
N TRP A 26 -16.69 13.69 9.54
CA TRP A 26 -15.83 14.85 9.23
C TRP A 26 -15.47 15.00 7.74
N PRO A 27 -16.46 15.15 6.83
CA PRO A 27 -16.22 15.23 5.39
C PRO A 27 -15.37 16.44 4.97
N GLU A 28 -15.53 17.59 5.62
CA GLU A 28 -14.74 18.80 5.30
C GLU A 28 -13.25 18.62 5.64
N ARG A 29 -12.94 17.95 6.76
CA ARG A 29 -11.55 17.65 7.14
C ARG A 29 -10.89 16.68 6.17
N LEU A 30 -11.64 15.68 5.68
CA LEU A 30 -11.15 14.78 4.63
C LEU A 30 -10.79 15.59 3.38
N LYS A 31 -11.66 16.51 2.97
CA LYS A 31 -11.41 17.39 1.82
C LYS A 31 -10.17 18.27 2.01
N ASP A 32 -9.94 18.78 3.21
CA ASP A 32 -8.73 19.58 3.51
C ASP A 32 -7.45 18.74 3.44
N ILE A 33 -7.49 17.49 3.95
CA ILE A 33 -6.38 16.54 3.82
C ILE A 33 -6.12 16.22 2.34
N GLU A 34 -7.16 15.97 1.56
CA GLU A 34 -7.05 15.70 0.13
C GLU A 34 -6.49 16.88 -0.66
N ASN A 35 -6.90 18.10 -0.30
CA ASN A 35 -6.33 19.32 -0.86
C ASN A 35 -4.84 19.45 -0.52
N ALA A 36 -4.45 19.21 0.73
CA ALA A 36 -3.04 19.27 1.13
C ALA A 36 -2.17 18.23 0.37
N LEU A 37 -2.67 17.00 0.20
CA LEU A 37 -2.03 15.97 -0.62
C LEU A 37 -1.93 16.37 -2.09
N SER A 38 -2.98 16.95 -2.66
CA SER A 38 -2.97 17.44 -4.03
C SER A 38 -1.97 18.58 -4.23
N VAL A 39 -1.91 19.51 -3.28
CA VAL A 39 -0.92 20.60 -3.29
C VAL A 39 0.49 20.01 -3.24
N TYR A 40 0.78 19.09 -2.31
CA TYR A 40 2.06 18.40 -2.22
C TYR A 40 2.47 17.74 -3.55
N ALA A 41 1.59 16.92 -4.14
CA ALA A 41 1.88 16.23 -5.39
C ALA A 41 2.12 17.19 -6.57
N SER A 42 1.48 18.37 -6.56
CA SER A 42 1.63 19.37 -7.62
C SER A 42 2.92 20.21 -7.56
N GLN A 43 3.71 20.11 -6.48
CA GLN A 43 4.92 20.93 -6.30
C GLN A 43 6.01 20.62 -7.32
N SER A 44 6.21 19.34 -7.64
CA SER A 44 7.12 18.91 -8.69
C SER A 44 6.84 17.46 -9.11
N THR A 45 7.44 17.03 -10.22
CA THR A 45 7.40 15.63 -10.67
C THR A 45 7.98 14.66 -9.64
N GLU A 46 8.95 15.11 -8.84
CA GLU A 46 9.54 14.30 -7.76
C GLU A 46 8.55 14.13 -6.60
N HIS A 47 7.83 15.19 -6.21
CA HIS A 47 6.79 15.08 -5.18
C HIS A 47 5.62 14.21 -5.65
N GLU A 48 5.25 14.28 -6.93
CA GLU A 48 4.25 13.38 -7.51
C GLU A 48 4.68 11.91 -7.40
N LYS A 49 5.94 11.60 -7.71
CA LYS A 49 6.50 10.25 -7.56
C LYS A 49 6.49 9.78 -6.11
N GLN A 50 6.95 10.63 -5.20
CA GLN A 50 6.96 10.34 -3.76
C GLN A 50 5.54 10.08 -3.23
N TYR A 51 4.57 10.90 -3.64
CA TYR A 51 3.16 10.70 -3.31
C TYR A 51 2.63 9.35 -3.83
N LYS A 52 2.84 9.06 -5.12
CA LYS A 52 2.39 7.79 -5.72
C LYS A 52 3.01 6.59 -5.01
N GLN A 53 4.32 6.64 -4.77
CA GLN A 53 5.05 5.58 -4.09
C GLN A 53 4.53 5.38 -2.66
N ALA A 54 4.36 6.46 -1.88
CA ALA A 54 3.88 6.37 -0.51
C ALA A 54 2.45 5.80 -0.42
N VAL A 55 1.55 6.20 -1.32
CA VAL A 55 0.20 5.60 -1.41
C VAL A 55 0.29 4.11 -1.72
N PHE A 56 1.19 3.71 -2.62
CA PHE A 56 1.38 2.31 -2.99
C PHE A 56 2.00 1.48 -1.86
N ASP A 57 2.92 2.06 -1.08
CA ASP A 57 3.55 1.42 0.07
C ASP A 57 2.54 1.17 1.20
N VAL A 58 1.67 2.15 1.51
CA VAL A 58 0.58 1.99 2.49
C VAL A 58 -0.36 0.84 2.07
N TYR A 59 -0.64 0.74 0.77
CA TYR A 59 -1.44 -0.35 0.23
C TYR A 59 -0.72 -1.72 0.34
N CYS A 60 0.58 -1.78 0.03
CA CYS A 60 1.38 -2.99 0.22
C CYS A 60 1.40 -3.44 1.69
N GLU A 61 1.48 -2.49 2.63
CA GLU A 61 1.38 -2.78 4.07
C GLU A 61 -0.01 -3.33 4.43
N THR A 62 -1.09 -2.83 3.82
CA THR A 62 -2.43 -3.38 4.03
C THR A 62 -2.50 -4.84 3.57
N LEU A 63 -2.01 -5.13 2.35
CA LEU A 63 -1.93 -6.49 1.82
C LEU A 63 -1.05 -7.40 2.67
N ARG A 64 0.02 -6.86 3.28
CA ARG A 64 0.86 -7.61 4.22
C ARG A 64 0.07 -8.08 5.44
N HIS A 65 -0.79 -7.23 5.99
CA HIS A 65 -1.65 -7.59 7.12
C HIS A 65 -2.67 -8.65 6.72
N ASP A 66 -3.31 -8.50 5.55
CA ASP A 66 -4.28 -9.49 5.04
C ASP A 66 -3.63 -10.84 4.77
N LEU A 67 -2.42 -10.84 4.20
CA LEU A 67 -1.64 -12.05 3.95
C LEU A 67 -1.31 -12.80 5.25
N THR A 68 -1.00 -12.05 6.31
CA THR A 68 -0.71 -12.63 7.63
C THR A 68 -1.95 -13.34 8.22
N ILE A 69 -3.15 -12.92 7.85
CA ILE A 69 -4.42 -13.46 8.35
C ILE A 69 -4.89 -14.67 7.53
N SER A 70 -4.53 -14.75 6.24
CA SER A 70 -4.92 -15.85 5.33
C SER A 70 -4.27 -17.18 5.72
N ILE A 71 -5.07 -18.18 6.11
CA ILE A 71 -4.57 -19.50 6.58
C ILE A 71 -3.93 -20.31 5.45
N ASP A 72 -4.47 -20.25 4.23
CA ASP A 72 -3.95 -20.99 3.08
C ASP A 72 -2.61 -20.42 2.59
N ASP A 73 -2.46 -19.09 2.62
CA ASP A 73 -1.22 -18.43 2.27
C ASP A 73 -0.15 -18.61 3.38
N ASN A 74 -0.58 -18.69 4.65
CA ASN A 74 0.26 -19.10 5.78
C ASN A 74 0.85 -20.52 5.66
N ILE A 75 0.41 -21.36 4.72
CA ILE A 75 1.05 -22.66 4.48
C ILE A 75 2.22 -22.51 3.48
N LEU A 76 2.20 -21.49 2.62
CA LEU A 76 3.23 -21.27 1.60
C LEU A 76 4.59 -21.00 2.21
N TRP A 77 4.70 -20.18 3.26
CA TRP A 77 5.98 -19.94 3.96
C TRP A 77 6.59 -21.23 4.52
N LEU A 78 5.77 -22.13 5.08
CA LEU A 78 6.24 -23.39 5.65
C LEU A 78 6.76 -24.33 4.55
N LEU A 79 6.12 -24.32 3.39
CA LEU A 79 6.45 -25.20 2.26
C LEU A 79 7.56 -24.66 1.35
N ARG A 80 7.76 -23.33 1.29
CA ARG A 80 8.79 -22.65 0.48
C ARG A 80 10.22 -23.19 0.63
N PRO A 81 10.73 -23.51 1.84
CA PRO A 81 12.05 -24.13 1.97
C PRO A 81 12.12 -25.55 1.41
N PHE A 82 10.99 -26.26 1.33
CA PHE A 82 10.93 -27.68 0.94
C PHE A 82 10.40 -27.93 -0.48
N SER A 83 9.79 -26.94 -1.13
CA SER A 83 9.17 -27.08 -2.46
C SER A 83 9.57 -25.96 -3.41
N LYS A 84 10.11 -26.33 -4.58
CA LYS A 84 10.37 -25.37 -5.67
C LYS A 84 9.08 -24.79 -6.24
N GLN A 85 8.01 -25.58 -6.28
CA GLN A 85 6.70 -25.10 -6.76
C GLN A 85 6.11 -24.06 -5.81
N ALA A 86 6.20 -24.27 -4.50
CA ALA A 86 5.69 -23.31 -3.51
C ALA A 86 6.43 -21.96 -3.52
N LYS A 87 7.65 -21.91 -4.06
CA LYS A 87 8.39 -20.65 -4.23
C LYS A 87 7.79 -19.74 -5.30
N ASP A 88 7.15 -20.33 -6.31
CA ASP A 88 6.60 -19.61 -7.47
C ASP A 88 5.10 -19.31 -7.34
N ILE A 89 4.46 -19.71 -6.24
CA ILE A 89 3.04 -19.46 -5.99
C ILE A 89 2.84 -18.01 -5.55
N THR A 90 1.86 -17.36 -6.21
CA THR A 90 1.32 -16.07 -5.79
C THR A 90 0.16 -16.30 -4.82
N PRO A 91 0.16 -15.66 -3.64
CA PRO A 91 -0.91 -15.75 -2.66
C PRO A 91 -2.28 -15.42 -3.22
N SER A 92 -3.28 -16.11 -2.70
CA SER A 92 -4.68 -15.81 -3.03
C SER A 92 -5.08 -14.40 -2.58
N THR A 93 -4.43 -13.87 -1.55
CA THR A 93 -4.58 -12.49 -1.06
C THR A 93 -4.33 -11.44 -2.15
N PHE A 94 -3.52 -11.73 -3.17
CA PHE A 94 -3.26 -10.77 -4.27
C PHE A 94 -4.19 -10.97 -5.47
N ALA A 95 -5.06 -11.98 -5.45
CA ALA A 95 -5.93 -12.28 -6.59
C ALA A 95 -7.07 -11.25 -6.69
N GLY A 96 -7.12 -10.52 -7.81
CA GLY A 96 -8.15 -9.50 -8.06
C GLY A 96 -7.87 -8.14 -7.43
N GLU A 97 -6.71 -7.99 -6.79
CA GLU A 97 -6.23 -6.72 -6.27
C GLU A 97 -5.86 -5.74 -7.39
N VAL A 98 -6.18 -4.47 -7.19
CA VAL A 98 -6.02 -3.40 -8.20
C VAL A 98 -5.24 -2.22 -7.65
N CYS A 99 -4.53 -1.51 -8.51
CA CYS A 99 -3.70 -0.39 -8.12
C CYS A 99 -4.54 0.68 -7.40
N PRO A 100 -4.15 1.14 -6.19
CA PRO A 100 -4.93 2.11 -5.44
C PRO A 100 -5.03 3.47 -6.16
N LEU A 101 -4.06 3.78 -7.03
CA LEU A 101 -3.94 5.04 -7.77
C LEU A 101 -4.77 5.05 -9.07
N CYS A 102 -4.66 4.01 -9.91
CA CYS A 102 -5.29 3.99 -11.24
C CYS A 102 -6.40 2.96 -11.41
N LYS A 103 -6.64 2.09 -10.42
CA LYS A 103 -7.57 0.95 -10.48
C LYS A 103 -7.26 -0.07 -11.58
N GLY A 104 -6.07 0.00 -12.17
CA GLY A 104 -5.56 -0.99 -13.13
C GLY A 104 -4.94 -2.20 -12.45
N ASP A 105 -4.56 -3.17 -13.27
CA ASP A 105 -3.98 -4.44 -12.80
C ASP A 105 -2.63 -4.23 -12.11
N ILE A 106 -2.38 -5.03 -11.07
CA ILE A 106 -1.09 -5.13 -10.38
C ILE A 106 -0.43 -6.43 -10.79
N SER A 107 0.86 -6.38 -11.08
CA SER A 107 1.66 -7.59 -11.26
C SER A 107 2.33 -7.97 -9.94
N ALA A 108 2.27 -9.25 -9.58
CA ALA A 108 2.94 -9.80 -8.43
C ALA A 108 4.03 -10.77 -8.91
N THR A 109 5.27 -10.53 -8.50
CA THR A 109 6.39 -11.43 -8.78
C THR A 109 7.05 -11.86 -7.49
N THR A 110 7.60 -13.07 -7.46
CA THR A 110 8.26 -13.59 -6.26
C THR A 110 9.58 -12.88 -6.02
N TRP A 111 9.80 -12.47 -4.77
CA TRP A 111 11.01 -11.76 -4.34
C TRP A 111 11.60 -12.46 -3.13
N ALA A 112 12.91 -12.29 -2.86
CA ALA A 112 13.71 -13.12 -1.95
C ALA A 112 13.01 -13.66 -0.68
N ALA A 113 12.23 -12.82 0.01
CA ALA A 113 11.47 -13.19 1.21
C ALA A 113 9.96 -12.85 1.12
N GLY A 114 9.41 -12.68 -0.07
CA GLY A 114 8.04 -12.20 -0.26
C GLY A 114 7.64 -12.06 -1.72
N TRP A 115 6.92 -10.99 -2.02
CA TRP A 115 6.46 -10.66 -3.37
C TRP A 115 6.68 -9.18 -3.63
N GLN A 116 7.14 -8.91 -4.84
CA GLN A 116 7.20 -7.56 -5.37
C GLN A 116 5.92 -7.31 -6.14
N LEU A 117 5.14 -6.32 -5.67
CA LEU A 117 3.97 -5.81 -6.36
C LEU A 117 4.39 -4.61 -7.20
N SER A 118 3.91 -4.51 -8.43
CA SER A 118 4.16 -3.34 -9.27
C SER A 118 2.96 -2.99 -10.15
N CYS A 119 2.82 -1.70 -10.41
CA CYS A 119 1.88 -1.17 -11.38
C CYS A 119 2.66 -0.45 -12.48
N GLU A 120 2.62 -0.97 -13.70
CA GLU A 120 3.33 -0.39 -14.85
C GLU A 120 2.77 0.99 -15.21
N HIS A 121 1.46 1.19 -15.10
CA HIS A 121 0.82 2.46 -15.46
C HIS A 121 1.19 3.61 -14.52
N CYS A 122 1.38 3.32 -13.24
CA CYS A 122 1.75 4.32 -12.23
C CYS A 122 3.26 4.37 -11.97
N GLU A 123 4.04 3.46 -12.56
CA GLU A 123 5.49 3.32 -12.36
C GLU A 123 5.88 3.16 -10.88
N VAL A 124 5.04 2.45 -10.10
CA VAL A 124 5.26 2.19 -8.66
C VAL A 124 5.56 0.72 -8.41
N THR A 125 6.36 0.46 -7.38
CA THR A 125 6.75 -0.89 -6.97
C THR A 125 6.86 -0.96 -5.46
N GLY A 126 6.34 -2.02 -4.85
CA GLY A 126 6.38 -2.25 -3.40
C GLY A 126 6.69 -3.70 -3.09
N ILE A 127 7.11 -3.96 -1.86
CA ILE A 127 7.47 -5.31 -1.42
C ILE A 127 6.54 -5.71 -0.28
N VAL A 128 5.89 -6.86 -0.45
CA VAL A 128 5.06 -7.49 0.58
C VAL A 128 5.79 -8.73 1.07
N VAL A 129 6.12 -8.78 2.36
CA VAL A 129 6.78 -9.92 3.01
C VAL A 129 5.85 -10.59 4.01
N GLU A 130 5.87 -11.93 4.08
CA GLU A 130 5.20 -12.63 5.17
C GLU A 130 5.86 -12.27 6.51
N HIS A 131 5.06 -11.93 7.53
CA HIS A 131 5.60 -11.64 8.85
C HIS A 131 6.15 -12.94 9.47
N LEU A 132 7.46 -13.00 9.70
CA LEU A 132 8.09 -14.04 10.52
C LEU A 132 7.77 -13.79 12.00
N SER A 133 6.63 -14.28 12.46
CA SER A 133 6.36 -14.37 13.90
C SER A 133 7.18 -15.54 14.46
N PHE A 134 8.34 -15.25 15.03
CA PHE A 134 9.14 -16.20 15.83
C PHE A 134 8.61 -16.33 17.26
#